data_AF-A0A967Y142-F1
#
_entry.id   AF-A0A967Y142-F1
#
_cell.length_a   1.000
_cell.length_b   1.000
_cell.length_c   1.000
_cell.angle_alpha   90.00
_cell.angle_beta   90.00
_cell.angle_gamma   90.00
#
_symmetry.space_group_name_H-M   'P 1'
#
loop_
_entity.id
_entity.type
_entity.pdbx_description
1 polymer ?
#
loop_
_entity_poly.entity_id
_entity_poly.type
_entity_poly.pdbx_seq_one_letter_code
_entity_poly.pdbx_strand_id
1 'polypeptide(L)'
;GDFYCLLGGDLKPATQLQGQFEDIQYKAGKLKGMETTENQVYQALLYELQPDNHRSLNFAITGTDQGRDEAETTYRNLLQHSLNSYNQAVIHYRKLLATRTIISSPDPVFNEGYRWALVGTDRFFVNTPELGNALLAGLGTTARGWDGGHRINGRPGYAWYFGRDAEWSGLALNHYGA
;
A
#
# COMPACT_ATOMS: atom_id res chain seq x y z
N GLY A 1 21.29 -3.09 4.74
CA GLY A 1 21.63 -4.04 3.66
C GLY A 1 21.42 -3.37 2.32
N ASP A 2 21.21 -4.15 1.26
CA ASP A 2 20.82 -3.62 -0.05
C ASP A 2 19.31 -3.38 -0.13
N PHE A 3 18.88 -2.38 -0.91
CA PHE A 3 17.47 -2.21 -1.23
C PHE A 3 16.98 -3.32 -2.15
N TYR A 4 15.93 -4.02 -1.74
CA TYR A 4 15.27 -5.05 -2.52
C TYR A 4 13.76 -4.83 -2.54
N CYS A 5 13.16 -5.00 -3.73
CA CYS A 5 11.71 -4.97 -3.93
C CYS A 5 11.30 -6.23 -4.69
N LEU A 6 10.27 -6.92 -4.21
CA LEU A 6 9.68 -8.07 -4.89
C LEU A 6 8.19 -7.80 -5.12
N LEU A 7 7.72 -8.13 -6.32
CA LEU A 7 6.31 -8.06 -6.71
C LEU A 7 5.96 -9.36 -7.41
N GLY A 8 4.81 -9.92 -7.07
CA GLY A 8 4.27 -11.08 -7.77
C GLY A 8 3.04 -11.65 -7.06
N GLY A 9 2.60 -12.80 -7.53
CA GLY A 9 1.43 -13.49 -6.99
C GLY A 9 1.67 -14.94 -6.64
N ASP A 10 0.67 -15.57 -6.04
CA ASP A 10 0.65 -17.00 -5.68
C ASP A 10 0.32 -17.92 -6.87
N LEU A 11 -0.20 -17.36 -7.96
CA LEU A 11 -0.36 -18.06 -9.23
C LEU A 11 0.79 -17.77 -10.18
N LYS A 12 1.07 -18.73 -11.07
CA LYS A 12 1.92 -18.49 -12.22
C LYS A 12 1.10 -17.79 -13.31
N PRO A 13 1.57 -16.66 -13.88
CA PRO A 13 0.87 -16.01 -14.97
C PRO A 13 0.84 -16.91 -16.22
N ALA A 14 -0.29 -16.92 -16.92
CA ALA A 14 -0.45 -17.61 -18.21
C ALA A 14 0.39 -16.93 -19.30
N THR A 15 0.51 -15.61 -19.24
CA THR A 15 1.42 -14.84 -20.08
C THR A 15 1.98 -13.65 -19.33
N GLN A 16 3.21 -13.27 -19.65
CA GLN A 16 3.86 -12.12 -19.05
C GLN A 16 4.70 -11.39 -20.09
N LEU A 17 4.81 -10.08 -19.92
CA LEU A 17 5.70 -9.25 -20.70
C LEU A 17 6.34 -8.21 -19.79
N GLN A 18 7.66 -8.09 -19.86
CA GLN A 18 8.41 -7.08 -19.13
C GLN A 18 9.48 -6.46 -20.03
N GLY A 19 9.77 -5.19 -19.81
CA GLY A 19 10.78 -4.48 -20.58
C GLY A 19 10.69 -2.97 -20.42
N GLN A 20 11.58 -2.28 -21.11
CA GLN A 20 11.60 -0.83 -21.19
C GLN A 20 10.54 -0.37 -22.20
N PHE A 21 9.31 -0.21 -21.72
CA PHE A 21 8.17 0.17 -22.56
C PHE A 21 7.55 1.47 -22.10
N GLU A 22 6.99 2.24 -23.05
CA GLU A 22 6.10 3.37 -22.80
C GLU A 22 4.69 2.90 -22.42
N ASP A 23 4.27 1.76 -22.96
CA ASP A 23 2.95 1.16 -22.76
C ASP A 23 2.98 -0.34 -23.11
N ILE A 24 2.03 -1.10 -22.57
CA ILE A 24 1.79 -2.50 -22.92
C ILE A 24 0.35 -2.68 -23.36
N GLN A 25 0.16 -3.05 -24.62
CA GLN A 25 -1.14 -3.32 -25.20
C GLN A 25 -1.50 -4.81 -25.07
N TYR A 26 -2.76 -5.08 -24.74
CA TYR A 26 -3.33 -6.43 -24.76
C TYR A 26 -4.38 -6.54 -25.88
N LYS A 27 -4.09 -7.35 -26.91
CA LYS A 27 -5.00 -7.56 -28.04
C LYS A 27 -5.00 -9.01 -28.49
N ALA A 28 -6.18 -9.59 -28.66
CA ALA A 28 -6.37 -10.97 -29.12
C ALA A 28 -5.54 -12.00 -28.32
N GLY A 29 -5.52 -11.87 -26.99
CA GLY A 29 -4.79 -12.79 -26.11
C GLY A 29 -3.28 -12.57 -26.03
N LYS A 30 -2.73 -11.55 -26.69
CA LYS A 30 -1.29 -11.28 -26.74
C LYS A 30 -0.94 -9.94 -26.11
N LEU A 31 0.13 -9.92 -25.33
CA LEU A 31 0.77 -8.71 -24.82
C LEU A 31 1.79 -8.20 -25.85
N LYS A 32 1.80 -6.89 -26.09
CA LYS A 32 2.80 -6.22 -26.93
C LYS A 32 3.24 -4.92 -26.26
N GLY A 33 4.53 -4.80 -25.99
CA GLY A 33 5.14 -3.59 -25.45
C GLY A 33 5.47 -2.61 -26.57
N MET A 34 5.33 -1.32 -26.29
CA MET A 34 5.85 -0.24 -27.12
C MET A 34 7.14 0.25 -26.49
N GLU A 35 8.28 0.03 -27.15
CA GLU A 35 9.60 0.40 -26.61
C GLU A 35 9.72 1.90 -26.34
N THR A 36 10.55 2.25 -25.35
CA THR A 36 10.85 3.63 -25.01
C THR A 36 12.32 3.81 -24.70
N THR A 37 12.80 5.04 -24.81
CA THR A 37 14.14 5.45 -24.35
C THR A 37 14.13 5.94 -22.91
N GLU A 38 12.95 6.15 -22.32
CA GLU A 38 12.78 6.59 -20.93
C GLU A 38 13.30 5.52 -19.96
N ASN A 39 13.97 5.92 -18.88
CA ASN A 39 14.44 4.99 -17.86
C ASN A 39 13.28 4.49 -16.99
N GLN A 40 12.52 3.53 -17.51
CA GLN A 40 11.36 2.94 -16.87
C GLN A 40 11.23 1.47 -17.25
N VAL A 41 10.58 0.69 -16.39
CA VAL A 41 10.26 -0.71 -16.66
C VAL A 41 8.76 -0.89 -16.49
N TYR A 42 8.12 -1.48 -17.50
CA TYR A 42 6.73 -1.88 -17.44
C TYR A 42 6.68 -3.40 -17.38
N GLN A 43 5.74 -3.91 -16.59
CA GLN A 43 5.46 -5.33 -16.47
C GLN A 43 3.95 -5.55 -16.58
N ALA A 44 3.55 -6.49 -17.42
CA ALA A 44 2.18 -6.96 -17.53
C ALA A 44 2.15 -8.46 -17.28
N LEU A 45 1.21 -8.88 -16.44
CA LEU A 45 1.02 -10.27 -16.01
C LEU A 45 -0.45 -10.62 -16.26
N LEU A 46 -0.70 -11.66 -17.06
CA LEU A 46 -2.05 -12.18 -17.32
C LEU A 46 -2.25 -13.45 -16.53
N TYR A 47 -3.33 -13.49 -15.75
CA TYR A 47 -3.71 -14.64 -14.92
C TYR A 47 -5.04 -15.20 -15.39
N GLU A 48 -5.17 -16.52 -15.32
CA GLU A 48 -6.43 -17.22 -15.53
C GLU A 48 -6.96 -17.69 -14.17
N LEU A 49 -8.16 -17.23 -13.82
CA LEU A 49 -8.85 -17.64 -12.60
C LEU A 49 -9.72 -18.85 -12.92
N GLN A 50 -9.34 -20.01 -12.40
CA GLN A 50 -9.91 -21.32 -12.72
C GLN A 50 -10.55 -21.93 -11.45
N PRO A 51 -11.46 -22.92 -11.57
CA PRO A 51 -12.09 -23.52 -10.39
C PRO A 51 -11.11 -24.17 -9.41
N ASP A 52 -9.99 -24.69 -9.89
CA ASP A 52 -8.91 -25.32 -9.11
C ASP A 52 -8.12 -24.31 -8.25
N ASN A 53 -8.03 -23.04 -8.66
CA ASN A 53 -7.52 -21.94 -7.84
C ASN A 53 -8.61 -21.18 -7.08
N HIS A 54 -9.79 -21.78 -6.94
CA HIS A 54 -10.98 -21.18 -6.33
C HIS A 54 -11.37 -19.84 -6.93
N ARG A 55 -10.92 -19.55 -8.16
CA ARG A 55 -11.04 -18.26 -8.83
C ARG A 55 -10.47 -17.10 -7.99
N SER A 56 -9.36 -17.37 -7.31
CA SER A 56 -8.67 -16.42 -6.43
C SER A 56 -7.22 -16.21 -6.87
N LEU A 57 -6.69 -15.02 -6.59
CA LEU A 57 -5.31 -14.64 -6.86
C LEU A 57 -4.87 -13.68 -5.76
N ASN A 58 -3.78 -14.03 -5.07
CA ASN A 58 -3.13 -13.15 -4.11
C ASN A 58 -1.90 -12.51 -4.76
N PHE A 59 -1.73 -11.22 -4.53
CA PHE A 59 -0.51 -10.50 -4.88
C PHE A 59 0.18 -10.02 -3.62
N ALA A 60 1.50 -10.04 -3.64
CA ALA A 60 2.34 -9.44 -2.63
C ALA A 60 3.32 -8.47 -3.28
N ILE A 61 3.52 -7.35 -2.60
CA ILE A 61 4.63 -6.44 -2.85
C ILE A 61 5.41 -6.31 -1.54
N THR A 62 6.72 -6.49 -1.61
CA THR A 62 7.62 -6.27 -0.48
C THR A 62 8.72 -5.31 -0.88
N GLY A 63 9.12 -4.48 0.07
CA GLY A 63 10.26 -3.58 -0.05
C GLY A 63 11.02 -3.58 1.26
N THR A 64 12.34 -3.70 1.20
CA THR A 64 13.21 -3.68 2.39
C THR A 64 14.58 -3.13 2.01
N ASP A 65 15.25 -2.51 2.98
CA ASP A 65 16.65 -2.11 2.93
C ASP A 65 17.57 -3.12 3.64
N GLN A 66 17.02 -4.23 4.14
CA GLN A 66 17.76 -5.26 4.87
C GLN A 66 18.34 -6.36 3.96
N GLY A 67 18.22 -6.22 2.64
CA GLY A 67 18.75 -7.15 1.66
C GLY A 67 17.74 -8.20 1.17
N ARG A 68 18.23 -9.05 0.27
CA ARG A 68 17.42 -10.01 -0.50
C ARG A 68 16.70 -11.04 0.35
N ASP A 69 17.40 -11.65 1.32
CA ASP A 69 16.87 -12.76 2.10
C ASP A 69 15.66 -12.33 2.94
N GLU A 70 15.71 -11.13 3.50
CA GLU A 70 14.58 -10.53 4.24
C GLU A 70 13.40 -10.25 3.30
N ALA A 71 13.68 -9.73 2.09
CA ALA A 71 12.67 -9.45 1.08
C ALA A 71 11.94 -10.75 0.66
N GLU A 72 12.70 -11.81 0.37
CA GLU A 72 12.17 -13.10 -0.05
C GLU A 72 11.39 -13.78 1.09
N THR A 73 11.90 -13.73 2.31
CA THR A 73 11.24 -14.31 3.49
C THR A 73 9.88 -13.64 3.72
N THR A 74 9.86 -12.31 3.72
CA THR A 74 8.62 -11.52 3.88
C THR A 74 7.64 -11.79 2.74
N TYR A 75 8.14 -11.81 1.50
CA TYR A 75 7.31 -12.05 0.31
C TYR A 75 6.63 -13.42 0.36
N ARG A 76 7.38 -14.47 0.71
CA ARG A 76 6.84 -15.83 0.84
C ARG A 76 5.82 -15.91 1.97
N ASN A 77 6.11 -15.27 3.11
CA ASN A 77 5.19 -15.24 4.25
C ASN A 77 3.84 -14.61 3.87
N LEU A 78 3.85 -13.44 3.22
CA LEU A 78 2.64 -12.75 2.79
C LEU A 78 1.77 -13.60 1.84
N LEU A 79 2.38 -14.31 0.89
CA LEU A 79 1.63 -15.18 -0.02
C LEU A 79 1.11 -16.45 0.66
N GLN A 80 1.90 -17.06 1.55
CA GLN A 80 1.50 -18.28 2.27
C GLN A 80 0.42 -18.01 3.34
N HIS A 81 0.37 -16.78 3.86
CA HIS A 81 -0.49 -16.40 4.97
C HIS A 81 -1.38 -15.19 4.66
N SER A 82 -1.76 -15.00 3.39
CA SER A 82 -2.55 -13.84 2.92
C SER A 82 -3.85 -13.61 3.71
N LEU A 83 -4.59 -14.69 3.98
CA LEU A 83 -5.81 -14.64 4.79
C LEU A 83 -5.53 -14.21 6.24
N ASN A 84 -4.40 -14.61 6.82
CA ASN A 84 -4.01 -14.18 8.15
C ASN A 84 -3.72 -12.67 8.17
N SER A 85 -2.96 -12.15 7.19
CA SER A 85 -2.70 -10.72 7.06
C SER A 85 -3.99 -9.90 6.91
N TYR A 86 -4.93 -10.39 6.10
CA TYR A 86 -6.26 -9.78 5.99
C TYR A 86 -7.02 -9.79 7.33
N ASN A 87 -7.07 -10.94 7.99
CA ASN A 87 -7.78 -11.09 9.27
C ASN A 87 -7.16 -10.21 10.36
N GLN A 88 -5.83 -10.08 10.41
CA GLN A 88 -5.15 -9.18 11.33
C GLN A 88 -5.56 -7.72 11.11
N ALA A 89 -5.63 -7.26 9.85
CA ALA A 89 -6.12 -5.91 9.53
C ALA A 89 -7.59 -5.73 9.97
N VAL A 90 -8.45 -6.71 9.73
CA VAL A 90 -9.86 -6.68 10.16
C VAL A 90 -9.97 -6.62 11.69
N ILE A 91 -9.22 -7.46 12.40
CA ILE A 91 -9.21 -7.49 13.87
C ILE A 91 -8.72 -6.14 14.43
N HIS A 92 -7.66 -5.59 13.85
CA HIS A 92 -7.09 -4.29 14.23
C HIS A 92 -8.14 -3.18 14.15
N TYR A 93 -8.78 -3.00 12.99
CA TYR A 93 -9.76 -1.91 12.82
C TYR A 93 -11.07 -2.15 13.59
N ARG A 94 -11.50 -3.40 13.76
CA ARG A 94 -12.64 -3.72 14.65
C ARG A 94 -12.32 -3.33 16.10
N LYS A 95 -11.12 -3.68 16.57
CA LYS A 95 -10.66 -3.30 17.91
C LYS A 95 -10.59 -1.78 18.04
N LEU A 96 -9.98 -1.08 17.07
CA LEU A 96 -9.92 0.37 17.04
C LEU A 96 -11.31 0.99 17.24
N LEU A 97 -12.29 0.62 16.41
CA LEU A 97 -13.64 1.18 16.51
C LEU A 97 -14.42 0.75 17.76
N ALA A 98 -14.04 -0.37 18.39
CA ALA A 98 -14.66 -0.84 19.64
C ALA A 98 -14.05 -0.20 20.89
N THR A 99 -12.79 0.26 20.83
CA THR A 99 -12.05 0.76 22.00
C THR A 99 -11.80 2.27 21.98
N ARG A 100 -12.15 2.97 20.90
CA ARG A 100 -12.07 4.44 20.82
C ARG A 100 -13.44 5.08 21.02
N THR A 101 -13.43 6.36 21.39
CA THR A 101 -14.66 7.16 21.48
C THR A 101 -15.37 7.19 20.14
N ILE A 102 -16.66 6.84 20.12
CA ILE A 102 -17.52 6.90 18.92
C ILE A 102 -18.59 7.97 19.13
N ILE A 103 -18.71 8.89 18.18
CA ILE A 103 -19.77 9.89 18.17
C ILE A 103 -21.00 9.32 17.45
N SER A 104 -22.16 9.52 18.05
CA SER A 104 -23.46 9.22 17.44
C SER A 104 -24.31 10.48 17.39
N SER A 105 -24.77 10.81 16.20
CA SER A 105 -25.66 11.94 15.92
C SER A 105 -26.81 11.50 15.02
N PRO A 106 -27.87 12.31 14.84
CA PRO A 106 -28.91 12.06 13.84
C PRO A 106 -28.41 12.10 12.39
N ASP A 107 -27.20 12.62 12.13
CA ASP A 107 -26.60 12.64 10.79
C ASP A 107 -25.78 11.36 10.55
N PRO A 108 -26.28 10.43 9.70
CA PRO A 108 -25.58 9.18 9.42
C PRO A 108 -24.27 9.40 8.65
N VAL A 109 -24.17 10.45 7.83
CA VAL A 109 -22.98 10.76 7.03
C VAL A 109 -21.87 11.23 7.97
N PHE A 110 -22.19 12.09 8.94
CA PHE A 110 -21.22 12.50 9.96
C PHE A 110 -20.71 11.29 10.75
N ASN A 111 -21.61 10.40 11.20
CA ASN A 111 -21.24 9.23 11.98
C ASN A 111 -20.31 8.28 11.19
N GLU A 112 -20.55 8.08 9.90
CA GLU A 112 -19.68 7.29 9.03
C GLU A 112 -18.34 8.00 8.78
N GLY A 113 -18.38 9.30 8.44
CA GLY A 113 -17.19 10.12 8.23
C GLY A 113 -16.27 10.14 9.45
N TYR A 114 -16.83 10.22 10.66
CA TYR A 114 -16.04 10.17 11.89
C TYR A 114 -15.31 8.82 12.07
N ARG A 115 -15.97 7.70 11.78
CA ARG A 115 -15.32 6.37 11.82
C ARG A 115 -14.20 6.26 10.79
N TRP A 116 -14.43 6.77 9.58
CA TRP A 116 -13.39 6.84 8.56
C TRP A 116 -12.23 7.75 8.95
N ALA A 117 -12.49 8.86 9.65
CA ALA A 117 -11.46 9.72 10.19
C ALA A 117 -10.58 8.98 11.21
N LEU A 118 -11.17 8.22 12.14
CA LEU A 118 -10.41 7.39 13.09
C LEU A 118 -9.51 6.37 12.37
N VAL A 119 -10.06 5.62 11.41
CA VAL A 119 -9.31 4.65 10.60
C VAL A 119 -8.21 5.32 9.79
N GLY A 120 -8.50 6.50 9.21
CA GLY A 120 -7.54 7.26 8.41
C GLY A 120 -6.37 7.78 9.24
N THR A 121 -6.66 8.38 10.40
CA THR A 121 -5.62 8.90 11.31
C THR A 121 -4.75 7.79 11.89
N ASP A 122 -5.33 6.64 12.24
CA ASP A 122 -4.58 5.47 12.75
C ASP A 122 -3.48 5.01 11.77
N ARG A 123 -3.75 5.08 10.45
CA ARG A 123 -2.79 4.72 9.40
C ARG A 123 -1.58 5.66 9.31
N PHE A 124 -1.64 6.85 9.90
CA PHE A 124 -0.52 7.78 9.91
C PHE A 124 0.48 7.49 11.01
N PHE A 125 0.11 6.67 12.00
CA PHE A 125 1.06 6.23 13.02
C PHE A 125 1.88 5.05 12.49
N VAL A 126 3.15 5.30 12.20
CA VAL A 126 4.03 4.32 11.55
C VAL A 126 5.29 4.10 12.37
N ASN A 127 5.84 2.89 12.26
CA ASN A 127 7.21 2.60 12.68
C ASN A 127 8.14 2.75 11.48
N THR A 128 9.21 3.52 11.63
CA THR A 128 10.34 3.50 10.69
C THR A 128 11.53 2.86 11.37
N PRO A 129 12.15 1.84 10.73
CA PRO A 129 13.39 1.24 11.24
C PRO A 129 14.41 2.30 11.62
N GLU A 130 15.10 2.09 12.74
CA GLU A 130 16.11 2.99 13.31
C GLU A 130 15.59 4.35 13.86
N LEU A 131 14.47 4.86 13.35
CA LEU A 131 13.89 6.14 13.79
C LEU A 131 12.80 5.98 14.87
N GLY A 132 12.12 4.84 14.90
CA GLY A 132 11.05 4.56 15.86
C GLY A 132 9.64 4.90 15.35
N ASN A 133 8.72 5.18 16.28
CA ASN A 133 7.31 5.41 15.98
C ASN A 133 6.98 6.90 15.89
N ALA A 134 6.27 7.32 14.85
CA ALA A 134 5.85 8.71 14.68
C ALA A 134 4.60 8.84 13.80
N LEU A 135 4.00 10.03 13.81
CA LEU A 135 2.88 10.39 12.94
C LEU A 135 3.41 11.01 11.65
N LEU A 136 3.03 10.43 10.51
CA LEU A 136 3.18 11.04 9.20
C LEU A 136 2.17 12.18 9.03
N ALA A 137 2.52 13.21 8.26
CA ALA A 137 1.56 14.26 7.90
C ALA A 137 0.46 13.76 6.95
N GLY A 138 0.71 12.67 6.21
CA GLY A 138 -0.29 11.99 5.43
C GLY A 138 0.28 10.98 4.44
N LEU A 139 -0.59 10.34 3.67
CA LEU A 139 -0.23 9.49 2.54
C LEU A 139 -0.83 10.06 1.26
N GLY A 140 -0.04 10.18 0.21
CA GLY A 140 -0.46 10.78 -1.05
C GLY A 140 0.20 10.12 -2.26
N THR A 141 -0.37 10.35 -3.45
CA THR A 141 0.17 9.75 -4.67
C THR A 141 1.49 10.40 -5.06
N THR A 142 2.44 9.62 -5.54
CA THR A 142 3.69 10.10 -6.17
C THR A 142 3.53 10.35 -7.68
N ALA A 143 2.31 10.14 -8.21
CA ALA A 143 1.99 10.14 -9.64
C ALA A 143 2.25 11.48 -10.35
N ARG A 144 2.25 12.59 -9.62
CA ARG A 144 2.70 13.90 -10.09
C ARG A 144 3.54 14.55 -9.00
N GLY A 145 4.67 15.14 -9.36
CA GLY A 145 5.39 15.99 -8.42
C GLY A 145 4.50 17.16 -7.96
N TRP A 146 4.70 17.64 -6.73
CA TRP A 146 4.17 18.93 -6.26
C TRP A 146 4.66 20.01 -7.22
N ASP A 147 3.79 20.45 -8.15
CA ASP A 147 3.84 21.67 -8.99
C ASP A 147 5.15 22.01 -9.74
N GLY A 148 6.16 21.15 -9.68
CA GLY A 148 7.46 21.31 -10.35
C GLY A 148 7.54 20.67 -11.73
N GLY A 149 6.41 20.25 -12.30
CA GLY A 149 6.35 19.71 -13.68
C GLY A 149 7.00 18.33 -13.88
N HIS A 150 7.38 17.62 -12.82
CA HIS A 150 8.00 16.29 -12.95
C HIS A 150 6.96 15.24 -13.35
N ARG A 151 7.19 14.53 -14.47
CA ARG A 151 6.33 13.46 -15.01
C ARG A 151 6.16 12.30 -14.03
N ILE A 152 7.21 11.94 -13.29
CA ILE A 152 7.24 10.96 -12.19
C ILE A 152 8.19 11.55 -11.12
N ASN A 153 7.77 11.62 -9.87
CA ASN A 153 8.62 12.11 -8.78
C ASN A 153 8.72 11.06 -7.67
N GLY A 154 9.94 10.65 -7.31
CA GLY A 154 10.20 9.72 -6.21
C GLY A 154 9.96 10.29 -4.81
N ARG A 155 9.48 11.54 -4.69
CA ARG A 155 9.11 12.14 -3.40
C ARG A 155 7.88 11.43 -2.83
N PRO A 156 7.85 11.14 -1.52
CA PRO A 156 6.80 10.33 -0.90
C PRO A 156 5.50 11.12 -0.62
N GLY A 157 5.26 12.22 -1.34
CA GLY A 157 4.13 13.12 -1.09
C GLY A 157 4.18 13.70 0.33
N TYR A 158 3.13 13.45 1.12
CA TYR A 158 2.98 13.89 2.52
C TYR A 158 3.50 12.89 3.55
N ALA A 159 4.11 11.77 3.14
CA ALA A 159 4.65 10.77 4.07
C ALA A 159 6.00 11.23 4.67
N TRP A 160 5.96 12.38 5.33
CA TRP A 160 7.03 13.03 6.07
C TRP A 160 6.60 13.26 7.52
N TYR A 161 7.58 13.43 8.39
CA TYR A 161 7.39 13.79 9.79
C TYR A 161 7.39 15.30 9.95
N PHE A 162 6.22 15.90 10.18
CA PHE A 162 6.08 17.32 10.49
C PHE A 162 5.58 17.51 11.92
N GLY A 163 6.34 18.25 12.73
CA GLY A 163 6.03 18.44 14.15
C GLY A 163 4.62 19.02 14.40
N ARG A 164 4.22 20.02 13.59
CA ARG A 164 2.88 20.61 13.66
C ARG A 164 1.79 19.57 13.39
N ASP A 165 1.92 18.80 12.32
CA ASP A 165 0.92 17.81 11.91
C ASP A 165 0.81 16.68 12.95
N ALA A 166 1.94 16.29 13.54
CA ALA A 166 1.99 15.36 14.67
C ALA A 166 1.32 15.92 15.94
N GLU A 167 1.52 17.21 16.26
CA GLU A 167 0.88 17.86 17.41
C GLU A 167 -0.64 17.85 17.30
N TRP A 168 -1.21 18.34 16.19
CA TRP A 168 -2.66 18.36 15.98
C TRP A 168 -3.27 16.97 15.95
N SER A 169 -2.61 16.04 15.27
CA SER A 169 -3.05 14.65 15.22
C SER A 169 -3.00 14.03 16.61
N GLY A 170 -1.92 14.24 17.37
CA GLY A 170 -1.74 13.74 18.73
C GLY A 170 -2.82 14.25 19.70
N LEU A 171 -3.22 15.52 19.60
CA LEU A 171 -4.36 16.06 20.34
C LEU A 171 -5.66 15.31 20.02
N ALA A 172 -5.91 15.03 18.73
CA ALA A 172 -7.08 14.25 18.32
C ALA A 172 -7.01 12.80 18.84
N LEU A 173 -5.85 12.14 18.72
CA LEU A 173 -5.60 10.78 19.23
C LEU A 173 -5.95 10.68 20.73
N ASN A 174 -5.43 11.61 21.52
CA ASN A 174 -5.65 11.66 22.96
C ASN A 174 -7.16 11.82 23.29
N HIS A 175 -7.88 12.66 22.54
CA HIS A 175 -9.31 12.88 22.76
C HIS A 175 -10.20 11.70 22.36
N TYR A 176 -9.80 10.90 21.37
CA TYR A 176 -10.55 9.68 21.03
C TYR A 176 -10.10 8.44 21.83
N GLY A 177 -9.18 8.61 22.77
CA GLY A 177 -8.76 7.59 23.74
C GLY A 177 -7.66 6.67 23.23
N ALA A 178 -6.65 7.21 22.55
CA ALA A 178 -5.47 6.48 22.11
C ALA A 178 -4.59 5.99 23.26
#